data_AF-A0A2N2D9C9-F1
#
_entry.id   AF-A0A2N2D9C9-F1
#
_cell.length_a   1.000
_cell.length_b   1.000
_cell.length_c   1.000
_cell.angle_alpha   90.00
_cell.angle_beta   90.00
_cell.angle_gamma   90.00
#
_symmetry.space_group_name_H-M   'P 1'
#
loop_
_entity.id
_entity.type
_entity.pdbx_description
1 polymer ?
#
loop_
_entity_poly.entity_id
_entity_poly.type
_entity_poly.pdbx_seq_one_letter_code
_entity_poly.pdbx_strand_id
1 'polypeptide(L)'
;MSINFNGALSGPKSCLFRSLFKTLSSVFPEIYLFASKKDNPHCMQNIIFFTLKQPLNLSRTKICNRAFELTHSKVSVPDYVHKAQQLYQSPVYIEDVPILSDNSPPPDGELHLYTLIGQTPERKLK
;
A
#
# COMPACT_ATOMS: atom_id res chain seq x y z
N MET A 1 4.97 -7.89 -4.20
CA MET A 1 4.38 -6.98 -5.19
C MET A 1 4.06 -5.66 -4.50
N SER A 2 4.08 -4.54 -5.20
CA SER A 2 3.59 -3.27 -4.66
C SER A 2 2.48 -2.70 -5.53
N ILE A 3 1.49 -2.09 -4.88
CA ILE A 3 0.36 -1.40 -5.51
C ILE A 3 0.25 -0.02 -4.87
N ASN A 4 0.10 1.03 -5.67
CA ASN A 4 -0.33 2.34 -5.18
C ASN A 4 -1.84 2.50 -5.40
N PHE A 5 -2.57 2.77 -4.33
CA PHE A 5 -4.01 2.90 -4.33
C PHE A 5 -4.43 4.26 -3.77
N ASN A 6 -5.28 5.00 -4.48
CA ASN A 6 -5.83 6.25 -3.98
C ASN A 6 -7.22 5.99 -3.37
N GLY A 7 -7.35 6.15 -2.06
CA GLY A 7 -8.61 5.93 -1.36
C GLY A 7 -8.55 6.24 0.13
N ALA A 8 -9.51 5.73 0.91
CA ALA A 8 -9.56 5.89 2.35
C ALA A 8 -9.35 4.53 3.05
N LEU A 9 -8.67 4.55 4.20
CA LEU A 9 -8.42 3.36 5.04
C LEU A 9 -9.66 2.94 5.84
N SER A 10 -10.59 3.87 6.11
CA SER A 10 -11.79 3.65 6.93
C SER A 10 -12.95 4.57 6.52
N GLY A 11 -14.13 4.31 7.07
CA GLY A 11 -15.34 5.10 6.83
C GLY A 11 -16.03 4.78 5.49
N PRO A 12 -17.06 5.55 5.10
CA PRO A 12 -17.92 5.21 3.96
C PRO A 12 -17.17 5.09 2.62
N LYS A 13 -16.08 5.82 2.43
CA LYS A 13 -15.29 5.83 1.18
C LYS A 13 -14.22 4.73 1.12
N SER A 14 -14.19 3.80 2.07
CA SER A 14 -13.15 2.77 2.18
C SER A 14 -13.54 1.41 1.61
N CYS A 15 -14.76 1.25 1.09
CA CYS A 15 -15.26 -0.05 0.65
C CYS A 15 -14.34 -0.73 -0.38
N LEU A 16 -13.88 0.02 -1.39
CA LEU A 16 -12.94 -0.49 -2.40
C LEU A 16 -11.57 -0.84 -1.80
N PHE A 17 -11.02 0.00 -0.93
CA PHE A 17 -9.77 -0.29 -0.20
C PHE A 17 -9.87 -1.60 0.59
N ARG A 18 -10.95 -1.74 1.37
CA ARG A 18 -11.19 -2.91 2.24
C ARG A 18 -11.42 -4.17 1.41
N SER A 19 -12.12 -4.07 0.28
CA SER A 19 -12.32 -5.17 -0.67
C SER A 19 -10.99 -5.61 -1.30
N LEU A 20 -10.14 -4.66 -1.71
CA LEU A 20 -8.80 -4.94 -2.21
C LEU A 20 -7.93 -5.58 -1.11
N PHE A 21 -7.95 -5.04 0.11
CA PHE A 21 -7.22 -5.59 1.24
C PHE A 21 -7.66 -7.03 1.55
N LYS A 22 -8.97 -7.30 1.60
CA LYS A 22 -9.54 -8.64 1.79
C LYS A 22 -9.07 -9.62 0.70
N THR A 23 -9.11 -9.18 -0.55
CA THR A 23 -8.69 -9.97 -1.72
C THR A 23 -7.19 -10.27 -1.69
N LEU A 24 -6.35 -9.29 -1.37
CA LEU A 24 -4.92 -9.51 -1.28
C LEU A 24 -4.56 -10.40 -0.07
N SER A 25 -5.27 -10.25 1.05
CA SER A 25 -5.02 -11.01 2.28
C SER A 25 -5.40 -12.49 2.14
N SER A 26 -6.26 -12.87 1.19
CA SER A 26 -6.56 -14.27 0.92
C SER A 26 -5.47 -14.98 0.11
N VAL A 27 -4.57 -14.22 -0.53
CA VAL A 27 -3.52 -14.75 -1.40
C VAL A 27 -2.12 -14.57 -0.81
N PHE A 28 -1.86 -13.43 -0.16
CA PHE A 28 -0.55 -13.08 0.37
C PHE A 28 -0.53 -13.21 1.90
N PRO A 29 0.44 -13.95 2.47
CA PRO A 29 0.54 -14.14 3.92
C PRO A 29 0.88 -12.88 4.71
N GLU A 30 1.46 -11.85 4.08
CA GLU A 30 1.83 -10.62 4.77
C GLU A 30 1.63 -9.39 3.88
N ILE A 31 1.03 -8.34 4.45
CA ILE A 31 0.76 -7.06 3.79
C ILE A 31 1.19 -5.91 4.70
N TYR A 32 2.02 -5.01 4.19
CA TYR A 32 2.29 -3.71 4.80
C TYR A 32 1.56 -2.61 4.06
N LEU A 33 0.95 -1.69 4.81
CA LEU A 33 0.25 -0.53 4.29
C LEU A 33 0.97 0.75 4.69
N PHE A 34 1.37 1.56 3.72
CA PHE A 34 1.94 2.88 3.97
C PHE A 34 0.99 3.94 3.44
N ALA A 35 0.47 4.78 4.32
CA ALA A 35 -0.60 5.72 3.99
C ALA A 35 -0.14 7.16 4.22
N SER A 36 -0.24 8.02 3.20
CA SER A 36 0.30 9.39 3.26
C SER A 36 -0.28 10.26 4.38
N LYS A 37 -1.46 9.93 4.88
CA LYS A 37 -2.16 10.59 5.99
C LYS A 37 -2.67 9.53 6.97
N LYS A 38 -1.78 8.66 7.48
CA LYS A 38 -2.15 7.52 8.35
C LYS A 38 -3.03 7.92 9.55
N ASP A 39 -2.82 9.12 10.08
CA ASP A 39 -3.52 9.65 11.25
C ASP A 39 -4.92 10.20 10.92
N ASN A 40 -5.25 10.31 9.63
CA ASN A 40 -6.57 10.71 9.12
C ASN A 40 -7.11 9.61 8.19
N PRO A 41 -7.44 8.41 8.73
CA PRO A 41 -7.72 7.22 7.92
C PRO A 41 -9.01 7.30 7.09
N HIS A 42 -9.90 8.24 7.40
CA HIS A 42 -11.15 8.47 6.67
C HIS A 42 -10.96 9.38 5.44
N CYS A 43 -9.82 10.05 5.31
CA CYS A 43 -9.52 10.93 4.18
C CYS A 43 -8.99 10.15 2.98
N MET A 44 -9.33 10.62 1.78
CA MET A 44 -8.70 10.19 0.52
C MET A 44 -7.20 10.48 0.56
N GLN A 45 -6.40 9.47 0.26
CA GLN A 45 -4.95 9.49 0.32
C GLN A 45 -4.33 8.38 -0.52
N ASN A 46 -3.05 8.53 -0.85
CA ASN A 46 -2.27 7.44 -1.41
C ASN A 46 -1.94 6.42 -0.32
N ILE A 47 -2.22 5.15 -0.62
CA ILE A 47 -1.99 3.98 0.20
C ILE A 47 -1.17 3.01 -0.63
N ILE A 48 0.06 2.75 -0.19
CA ILE A 48 0.93 1.78 -0.83
C ILE A 48 0.78 0.45 -0.11
N PHE A 49 0.34 -0.56 -0.86
CA PHE A 49 0.36 -1.95 -0.42
C PHE A 49 1.72 -2.56 -0.78
N PHE A 50 2.36 -3.20 0.18
CA PHE A 50 3.46 -4.14 -0.06
C PHE A 50 2.98 -5.52 0.33
N THR A 51 2.74 -6.38 -0.67
CA THR A 51 2.33 -7.77 -0.45
C THR A 51 3.50 -8.71 -0.64
N LEU A 52 3.69 -9.61 0.32
CA LEU A 52 4.83 -10.52 0.36
C LEU A 52 4.36 -11.97 0.24
N LYS A 53 5.07 -12.77 -0.57
CA LYS A 53 4.83 -14.21 -0.71
C LYS A 53 5.40 -15.02 0.46
N GLN A 54 6.34 -14.44 1.19
CA GLN A 54 6.96 -15.02 2.38
C GLN A 54 6.97 -13.95 3.47
N PRO A 55 6.50 -14.27 4.69
CA PRO A 55 6.40 -13.29 5.76
C PRO A 55 7.79 -12.89 6.26
N LEU A 56 8.02 -11.58 6.40
CA LEU A 56 9.24 -11.02 6.97
C LEU A 56 9.07 -10.62 8.45
N ASN A 57 7.82 -10.47 8.92
CA ASN A 57 7.47 -10.11 10.31
C ASN A 57 8.26 -8.88 10.81
N LEU A 58 8.37 -7.86 9.97
CA LEU A 58 9.09 -6.64 10.28
C LEU A 58 8.23 -5.75 11.18
N SER A 59 8.77 -5.40 12.34
CA SER A 59 8.16 -4.39 13.19
C SER A 59 8.37 -2.99 12.59
N ARG A 60 7.51 -2.03 12.98
CA ARG A 60 7.69 -0.61 12.66
C ARG A 60 9.10 -0.13 13.01
N THR A 61 9.60 -0.49 14.18
CA THR A 61 10.95 -0.12 14.63
C THR A 61 12.04 -0.64 13.69
N LYS A 62 11.95 -1.91 13.25
CA LYS A 62 12.91 -2.48 12.28
C LYS A 62 12.87 -1.73 10.94
N ILE A 63 11.67 -1.40 10.45
CA ILE A 63 11.49 -0.66 9.20
C ILE A 63 12.09 0.75 9.32
N CYS A 64 11.80 1.48 10.39
CA CYS A 64 12.33 2.83 10.63
C CYS A 64 13.85 2.84 10.80
N ASN A 65 14.41 1.90 11.57
CA ASN A 65 15.86 1.80 11.75
C ASN A 65 16.55 1.53 10.41
N ARG A 66 15.99 0.60 9.62
CA ARG A 66 16.52 0.30 8.29
C ARG A 66 16.45 1.51 7.36
N ALA A 67 15.35 2.28 7.41
CA ALA A 67 15.23 3.51 6.62
C ALA A 67 16.30 4.54 7.00
N PHE A 68 16.56 4.72 8.30
CA PHE A 68 17.61 5.61 8.80
C PHE A 68 19.02 5.18 8.36
N GLU A 69 19.36 3.90 8.40
CA GLU A 69 20.65 3.42 7.90
C GLU A 69 20.83 3.71 6.39
N LEU A 70 19.76 3.56 5.61
CA LEU A 70 19.79 3.75 4.17
C LEU A 70 19.97 5.22 3.76
N THR A 71 19.52 6.19 4.55
CA THR A 71 19.75 7.63 4.25
C THR A 71 21.22 8.01 4.32
N HIS A 72 22.05 7.24 5.03
CA HIS A 72 23.49 7.51 5.16
C HIS A 72 24.33 6.87 4.04
N SER A 73 23.73 6.05 3.17
CA SER A 73 24.51 5.20 2.27
C SER A 73 23.93 5.00 0.88
N LYS A 74 22.60 4.86 0.75
CA LYS A 74 21.98 4.28 -0.46
C LYS A 74 20.77 5.06 -0.98
N VAL A 75 20.19 5.95 -0.18
CA VAL A 75 18.93 6.63 -0.50
C VAL A 75 19.07 8.13 -0.29
N SER A 76 18.84 8.90 -1.34
CA SER A 76 18.80 10.37 -1.33
C SER A 76 17.37 10.94 -1.38
N VAL A 77 16.36 10.08 -1.24
CA VAL A 77 14.95 10.49 -1.27
C VAL A 77 14.66 11.42 -0.08
N PRO A 78 14.10 12.62 -0.31
CA PRO A 78 13.72 13.51 0.79
C PRO A 78 12.72 12.85 1.74
N ASP A 79 12.85 13.15 3.03
CA ASP A 79 11.96 12.69 4.09
C ASP A 79 11.79 11.16 4.15
N TYR A 80 12.78 10.39 3.68
CA TYR A 80 12.67 8.93 3.58
C TYR A 80 12.33 8.25 4.92
N VAL A 81 12.95 8.72 6.02
CA VAL A 81 12.65 8.22 7.37
C VAL A 81 11.21 8.52 7.76
N HIS A 82 10.71 9.73 7.46
CA HIS A 82 9.32 10.09 7.72
C HIS A 82 8.35 9.25 6.88
N LYS A 83 8.69 8.94 5.62
CA LYS A 83 7.89 8.02 4.78
C LYS A 83 7.81 6.62 5.39
N ALA A 84 8.90 6.11 5.97
CA ALA A 84 8.91 4.82 6.67
C ALA A 84 8.01 4.81 7.93
N GLN A 85 7.83 5.96 8.58
CA GLN A 85 6.93 6.10 9.73
C GLN A 85 5.44 6.06 9.36
N GLN A 86 5.11 6.20 8.07
CA GLN A 86 3.73 6.17 7.56
C GLN A 86 3.11 4.77 7.51
N LEU A 87 3.78 3.75 8.08
CA LEU A 87 3.20 2.43 8.26
C LEU A 87 1.89 2.52 9.06
N TYR A 88 0.81 2.05 8.46
CA TYR A 88 -0.49 1.89 9.07
C TYR A 88 -0.59 0.52 9.73
N GLN A 89 -0.98 0.48 11.00
CA GLN A 89 -1.05 -0.75 11.81
C GLN A 89 -2.37 -0.91 12.56
N SER A 90 -3.32 0.02 12.38
CA SER A 90 -4.64 -0.15 12.97
C SER A 90 -5.40 -1.26 12.23
N PRO A 91 -6.34 -1.95 12.89
CA PRO A 91 -7.14 -2.99 12.26
C PRO A 91 -7.89 -2.48 11.03
N VAL A 92 -7.92 -3.30 9.98
CA VAL A 92 -8.78 -3.10 8.80
C VAL A 92 -9.92 -4.10 8.89
N TYR A 93 -11.11 -3.62 9.24
CA TYR A 93 -12.33 -4.44 9.26
C TYR A 93 -12.71 -4.82 7.83
N ILE A 94 -13.13 -6.04 7.52
CA ILE A 94 -13.37 -6.54 6.15
C ILE A 94 -14.58 -7.47 6.01
N GLU A 95 -15.38 -7.59 7.05
CA GLU A 95 -16.44 -8.57 7.17
C GLU A 95 -17.60 -8.29 6.20
N ASP A 96 -17.94 -7.00 6.03
CA ASP A 96 -19.05 -6.45 5.24
C ASP A 96 -18.72 -6.17 3.77
N VAL A 97 -17.48 -6.34 3.34
CA VAL A 97 -17.04 -6.05 1.95
C VAL A 97 -16.79 -7.33 1.15
N PRO A 98 -17.04 -7.33 -0.17
CA PRO A 98 -16.81 -8.51 -1.00
C PRO A 98 -15.32 -8.74 -1.27
N ILE A 99 -15.00 -9.97 -1.70
CA ILE A 99 -13.75 -10.23 -2.43
C ILE A 99 -13.93 -9.69 -3.85
N LEU A 100 -12.91 -9.00 -4.37
CA LEU A 100 -12.91 -8.51 -5.74
C LEU A 100 -12.76 -9.70 -6.70
N SER A 101 -13.63 -9.76 -7.70
CA SER A 101 -13.61 -10.79 -8.75
C SER A 101 -14.12 -10.20 -10.05
N ASP A 102 -13.72 -10.77 -11.19
CA ASP A 102 -14.14 -10.29 -12.51
C ASP A 102 -15.67 -10.41 -12.73
N ASN A 103 -16.33 -11.29 -11.97
CA ASN A 103 -17.77 -11.53 -12.06
C ASN A 103 -18.60 -10.49 -11.28
N SER A 104 -17.97 -9.51 -10.63
CA SER A 104 -18.68 -8.49 -9.84
C SER A 104 -18.01 -7.13 -9.98
N PRO A 105 -18.78 -6.05 -10.26
CA PRO A 105 -18.20 -4.73 -10.34
C PRO A 105 -17.58 -4.33 -8.99
N PRO A 106 -16.48 -3.57 -8.98
CA PRO A 106 -15.89 -3.11 -7.72
C PRO A 106 -16.88 -2.19 -6.99
N PRO A 107 -16.95 -2.25 -5.65
CA PRO A 107 -17.77 -1.31 -4.90
C PRO A 107 -17.24 0.12 -5.09
N ASP A 108 -18.17 1.07 -5.23
CA ASP A 108 -17.91 2.51 -5.29
C ASP A 108 -16.97 2.98 -6.43
N GLY A 109 -16.83 2.23 -7.53
CA GLY A 109 -16.18 2.72 -8.76
C GLY A 109 -15.30 1.69 -9.49
N GLU A 110 -14.27 2.20 -10.18
CA GLU A 110 -13.33 1.39 -10.97
C GLU A 110 -11.97 1.26 -10.27
N LEU A 111 -11.37 0.06 -10.36
CA LEU A 111 -10.07 -0.22 -9.78
C LEU A 111 -8.94 0.03 -10.81
N HIS A 112 -8.29 1.18 -10.73
CA HIS A 112 -7.09 1.47 -11.53
C HIS A 112 -5.82 1.02 -10.79
N LEU A 113 -5.32 -0.17 -11.11
CA LEU A 113 -4.06 -0.68 -10.56
C LEU A 113 -2.88 -0.24 -11.44
N TYR A 114 -2.07 0.67 -10.93
CA TYR A 114 -0.77 0.98 -11.54
C TYR A 114 0.29 0.04 -10.96
N THR A 115 0.78 -0.89 -11.78
CA THR A 115 1.91 -1.74 -11.38
C THR A 115 3.20 -1.04 -11.79
N LEU A 116 4.08 -0.74 -10.83
CA LEU A 116 5.42 -0.24 -11.12
C LEU A 116 6.33 -1.40 -11.57
N ILE A 117 6.07 -1.94 -12.76
CA ILE A 117 6.99 -2.86 -13.42
C ILE A 117 7.60 -2.11 -14.62
N GLY A 118 8.87 -1.74 -14.51
CA GLY A 118 9.74 -1.51 -15.67
C GLY A 118 9.38 -0.37 -16.63
N GLN A 119 9.12 0.86 -16.16
CA GLN A 119 9.35 2.03 -17.02
C GLN A 119 10.87 2.29 -17.13
N THR A 120 11.56 1.46 -17.91
CA THR A 120 12.81 1.89 -18.53
C THR A 120 12.40 2.85 -19.64
N PRO A 121 12.74 4.15 -19.59
CA PRO A 121 12.50 4.99 -20.74
C PRO A 121 13.39 4.47 -21.88
N GLU A 122 12.78 4.09 -23.01
CA GLU A 122 13.53 3.93 -24.24
C GLU A 122 14.26 5.25 -24.50
N ARG A 123 15.59 5.26 -24.29
CA ARG A 123 16.43 6.29 -24.86
C ARG A 123 16.31 6.13 -26.37
N LYS A 124 15.46 6.95 -26.99
CA LYS A 124 15.56 7.23 -28.43
C LYS A 124 16.91 7.91 -28.63
N LEU A 125 17.89 7.12 -29.07
CA LEU A 125 19.10 7.63 -29.70
C LEU A 125 18.65 8.45 -30.90
N LYS A 126 18.89 9.76 -30.83
CA LYS A 126 19.06 10.62 -31.99
C LYS A 126 20.53 10.98 -32.05
#